data_AF-A0A8C9DBI2-F1
#
_entry.id   AF-A0A8C9DBI2-F1
#
_cell.length_a   1.000
_cell.length_b   1.000
_cell.length_c   1.000
_cell.angle_alpha   90.00
_cell.angle_beta   90.00
_cell.angle_gamma   90.00
#
_symmetry.space_group_name_H-M   'P 1'
#
loop_
_entity.id
_entity.type
_entity.pdbx_description
1 polymer ?
#
loop_
_entity_poly.entity_id
_entity_poly.type
_entity_poly.pdbx_seq_one_letter_code
_entity_poly.pdbx_strand_id
1 'polypeptide(L)'
;MESRGPLAASPGLLLLLLLPLPPHGHQVRALRSLSTQRIQDPPAVHLSSGSGQEPITIMTFDFTKIRKTSSSFELRTWDPEGVIFYGDTNPQEDWFVLGLRDGRPEIQMHNHLAQLTVGAGPRLDDGKWHQVEVKVLGDSLRLSVDGEEVLCLRQVSGPLGSKVQPVVRIALGGLLFPVSSLRLPLVPTLDGCLRRENWLDQQAQTSVSALTSSLRSCAAESQPGTFFPPGTRAEFSLQGEASSASFCLDGLWAQGQKLDMDRALSRSQNIWTHSCPQSLGNDTDGTH
;
A
#
# COMPACT_ATOMS: atom_id res chain seq x y z
N MET A 1 -11.87 29.69 -67.09
CA MET A 1 -12.80 28.75 -67.73
C MET A 1 -11.99 27.66 -68.40
N GLU A 2 -12.25 26.43 -67.96
CA GLU A 2 -12.17 25.16 -68.69
C GLU A 2 -10.93 24.75 -69.51
N SER A 3 -10.50 23.53 -69.17
CA SER A 3 -10.24 22.41 -70.09
C SER A 3 -8.97 22.44 -70.95
N ARG A 4 -8.05 21.52 -70.61
CA ARG A 4 -7.15 20.88 -71.57
C ARG A 4 -7.35 19.37 -71.51
N GLY A 5 -7.89 18.81 -72.59
CA GLY A 5 -7.65 17.42 -72.98
C GLY A 5 -6.36 17.29 -73.82
N PRO A 6 -6.20 16.25 -74.66
CA PRO A 6 -5.67 14.95 -74.22
C PRO A 6 -4.63 14.33 -75.21
N LEU A 7 -4.28 13.05 -74.99
CA LEU A 7 -3.80 12.00 -75.94
C LEU A 7 -2.31 11.88 -76.31
N ALA A 8 -1.76 10.67 -76.09
CA ALA A 8 -1.24 9.71 -77.10
C ALA A 8 -0.24 8.71 -76.44
N ALA A 9 -0.61 7.43 -76.28
CA ALA A 9 -0.32 6.27 -77.18
C ALA A 9 1.13 5.74 -77.04
N SER A 10 1.37 4.60 -76.39
CA SER A 10 1.50 3.22 -76.97
C SER A 10 2.84 3.00 -77.70
N PRO A 11 3.50 1.81 -77.68
CA PRO A 11 2.88 0.50 -77.89
C PRO A 11 3.38 -0.64 -76.97
N GLY A 12 2.59 -1.71 -76.88
CA GLY A 12 2.96 -2.93 -76.18
C GLY A 12 3.88 -3.83 -76.98
N LEU A 13 4.53 -4.78 -76.31
CA LEU A 13 4.96 -6.04 -76.92
C LEU A 13 5.14 -7.14 -75.86
N LEU A 14 4.37 -8.20 -76.07
CA LEU A 14 4.67 -9.62 -75.84
C LEU A 14 5.13 -10.11 -74.46
N LEU A 15 4.22 -10.89 -73.86
CA LEU A 15 4.42 -12.27 -73.39
C LEU A 15 5.89 -12.72 -73.20
N LEU A 16 6.26 -12.97 -71.95
CA LEU A 16 7.09 -14.11 -71.55
C LEU A 16 6.85 -14.38 -70.06
N LEU A 17 5.71 -15.04 -69.81
CA LEU A 17 5.64 -16.09 -68.80
C LEU A 17 6.71 -17.12 -69.16
N LEU A 18 7.73 -17.29 -68.31
CA LEU A 18 8.41 -18.56 -68.04
C LEU A 18 9.44 -18.35 -66.91
N LEU A 19 9.20 -19.05 -65.79
CA LEU A 19 10.17 -19.65 -64.84
C LEU A 19 10.49 -18.90 -63.51
N PRO A 20 10.85 -19.67 -62.44
CA PRO A 20 10.24 -19.56 -61.11
C PRO A 20 11.09 -18.82 -60.04
N LEU A 21 10.44 -18.51 -58.91
CA LEU A 21 10.99 -17.84 -57.71
C LEU A 21 12.28 -18.45 -57.14
N PRO A 22 13.12 -17.61 -56.51
CA PRO A 22 13.77 -17.92 -55.24
C PRO A 22 13.40 -16.91 -54.12
N PRO A 23 13.70 -17.22 -52.85
CA PRO A 23 12.82 -16.90 -51.73
C PRO A 23 13.03 -15.51 -51.12
N HIS A 24 11.98 -15.09 -50.41
CA HIS A 24 11.91 -13.87 -49.62
C HIS A 24 13.05 -13.72 -48.60
N GLY A 25 13.76 -12.62 -48.73
CA GLY A 25 14.55 -12.00 -47.65
C GLY A 25 14.19 -10.52 -47.56
N HIS A 26 13.04 -10.19 -46.98
CA HIS A 26 12.73 -8.80 -46.64
C HIS A 26 13.51 -8.40 -45.39
N GLN A 27 14.59 -7.64 -45.55
CA GLN A 27 15.07 -6.77 -44.49
C GLN A 27 14.00 -5.71 -44.22
N VAL A 28 13.23 -5.91 -43.16
CA VAL A 28 12.41 -4.85 -42.57
C VAL A 28 13.36 -3.96 -41.78
N ARG A 29 13.61 -2.77 -42.33
CA ARG A 29 14.32 -1.68 -41.69
C ARG A 29 13.56 -1.33 -40.41
N ALA A 30 14.13 -1.69 -39.25
CA ALA A 30 13.56 -1.40 -37.95
C ALA A 30 13.33 0.12 -37.81
N LEU A 31 12.06 0.53 -37.80
CA LEU A 31 11.66 1.77 -37.17
C LEU A 31 12.14 1.68 -35.72
N ARG A 32 13.12 2.50 -35.38
CA ARG A 32 13.52 2.74 -33.98
C ARG A 32 12.24 3.09 -33.24
N SER A 33 11.75 2.15 -32.43
CA SER A 33 10.76 2.46 -31.42
C SER A 33 11.36 3.57 -30.57
N LEU A 34 10.70 4.74 -30.54
CA LEU A 34 10.91 5.64 -29.43
C LEU A 34 10.57 4.82 -28.20
N SER A 35 11.59 4.48 -27.41
CA SER A 35 11.41 4.03 -26.05
C SER A 35 10.63 5.14 -25.35
N THR A 36 9.33 4.98 -25.22
CA THR A 36 8.60 5.57 -24.11
C THR A 36 9.32 5.04 -22.89
N GLN A 37 10.20 5.86 -22.30
CA GLN A 37 10.63 5.68 -20.93
C GLN A 37 9.33 5.54 -20.14
N ARG A 38 8.96 4.30 -19.83
CA ARG A 38 7.96 4.02 -18.80
C ARG A 38 8.56 4.67 -17.57
N ILE A 39 8.01 5.81 -17.17
CA ILE A 39 8.32 6.44 -15.89
C ILE A 39 8.14 5.31 -14.88
N GLN A 40 9.24 4.79 -14.36
CA GLN A 40 9.17 3.70 -13.40
C GLN A 40 8.53 4.30 -12.16
N ASP A 41 7.34 3.81 -11.80
CA ASP A 41 6.71 4.22 -10.57
C ASP A 41 7.67 3.97 -9.40
N PRO A 42 7.74 4.89 -8.43
CA PRO A 42 8.58 4.70 -7.26
C PRO A 42 8.21 3.38 -6.57
N PRO A 43 9.19 2.61 -6.04
CA PRO A 43 8.89 1.41 -5.30
C PRO A 43 7.96 1.73 -4.12
N ALA A 44 6.93 0.92 -3.97
CA ALA A 44 5.90 1.07 -2.96
C ALA A 44 5.79 -0.19 -2.10
N VAL A 45 5.68 0.00 -0.78
CA VAL A 45 5.63 -1.05 0.23
C VAL A 45 4.22 -1.16 0.79
N HIS A 46 3.75 -2.39 0.97
CA HIS A 46 2.44 -2.69 1.55
C HIS A 46 2.49 -2.64 3.08
N LEU A 47 1.57 -1.90 3.69
CA LEU A 47 1.57 -1.59 5.12
C LEU A 47 1.07 -2.71 6.03
N SER A 48 0.20 -3.59 5.55
CA SER A 48 -0.33 -4.66 6.41
C SER A 48 0.74 -5.70 6.69
N SER A 49 0.84 -6.15 7.94
CA SER A 49 1.45 -7.45 8.28
C SER A 49 0.42 -8.57 8.09
N GLY A 50 0.85 -9.84 8.08
CA GLY A 50 -0.07 -10.97 7.98
C GLY A 50 -1.01 -11.08 9.19
N SER A 51 -0.51 -10.73 10.40
CA SER A 51 -1.24 -10.74 11.67
C SER A 51 -2.08 -9.48 11.91
N GLY A 52 -1.83 -8.42 11.14
CA GLY A 52 -2.63 -7.20 11.11
C GLY A 52 -2.44 -6.21 12.27
N GLN A 53 -1.71 -6.60 13.31
CA GLN A 53 -1.38 -5.71 14.44
C GLN A 53 0.11 -5.37 14.49
N GLU A 54 0.96 -6.26 14.01
CA GLU A 54 2.39 -6.10 14.04
C GLU A 54 2.85 -5.13 12.94
N PRO A 55 3.84 -4.28 13.22
CA PRO A 55 4.39 -3.42 12.20
C PRO A 55 5.19 -4.23 11.18
N ILE A 56 5.26 -3.74 9.94
CA ILE A 56 6.09 -4.35 8.88
C ILE A 56 7.57 -3.99 9.00
N THR A 57 7.87 -2.86 9.62
CA THR A 57 9.23 -2.32 9.80
C THR A 57 9.27 -1.48 11.06
N ILE A 58 10.37 -1.61 11.80
CA ILE A 58 10.73 -0.75 12.93
C ILE A 58 12.05 -0.06 12.58
N MET A 59 12.07 1.27 12.70
CA MET A 59 13.26 2.09 12.58
C MET A 59 13.61 2.68 13.93
N THR A 60 14.90 2.70 14.25
CA THR A 60 15.41 3.27 15.51
C THR A 60 16.32 4.46 15.20
N PHE A 61 16.17 5.54 15.96
CA PHE A 61 16.94 6.77 15.82
C PHE A 61 17.53 7.20 17.16
N ASP A 62 18.74 7.77 17.11
CA ASP A 62 19.38 8.45 18.24
C ASP A 62 18.83 9.88 18.32
N PHE A 63 17.99 10.13 19.32
CA PHE A 63 17.30 11.42 19.51
C PHE A 63 18.28 12.60 19.56
N THR A 64 19.49 12.41 20.10
CA THR A 64 20.49 13.47 20.26
C THR A 64 21.08 13.96 18.94
N LYS A 65 21.01 13.11 17.91
CA LYS A 65 21.53 13.37 16.56
C LYS A 65 20.47 13.88 15.59
N ILE A 66 19.19 13.85 15.96
CA ILE A 66 18.11 14.35 15.10
C ILE A 66 18.26 15.86 14.93
N ARG A 67 18.36 16.33 13.68
CA ARG A 67 18.27 17.75 13.31
C ARG A 67 17.01 18.05 12.53
N LYS A 68 16.51 17.07 11.78
CA LYS A 68 15.24 17.13 11.04
C LYS A 68 14.12 16.42 11.82
N THR A 69 13.14 17.19 12.28
CA THR A 69 11.96 16.71 13.03
C THR A 69 10.70 16.63 12.15
N SER A 70 10.86 16.11 10.93
CA SER A 70 9.76 15.89 9.99
C SER A 70 9.82 14.49 9.39
N SER A 71 8.64 13.95 9.12
CA SER A 71 8.46 12.68 8.44
C SER A 71 7.46 12.89 7.31
N SER A 72 7.80 12.44 6.10
CA SER A 72 6.93 12.58 4.93
C SER A 72 6.88 11.28 4.14
N PHE A 73 5.74 11.01 3.53
CA PHE A 73 5.53 9.84 2.66
C PHE A 73 4.34 10.12 1.73
N GLU A 74 4.18 9.28 0.71
CA GLU A 74 2.95 9.20 -0.06
C GLU A 74 2.18 7.94 0.33
N LEU A 75 0.88 8.09 0.60
CA LEU A 75 -0.05 7.02 0.96
C LEU A 75 -1.07 6.81 -0.16
N ARG A 76 -1.39 5.54 -0.44
CA ARG A 76 -2.56 5.14 -1.23
C ARG A 76 -3.31 4.03 -0.53
N THR A 77 -4.61 4.18 -0.33
CA THR A 77 -5.46 3.17 0.31
C THR A 77 -6.92 3.34 -0.09
N TRP A 78 -7.71 2.29 0.11
CA TRP A 78 -9.18 2.30 0.08
C TRP A 78 -9.78 2.06 1.47
N ASP A 79 -8.93 1.79 2.48
CA ASP A 79 -9.38 1.51 3.83
C ASP A 79 -9.71 2.81 4.56
N PRO A 80 -10.91 2.92 5.16
CA PRO A 80 -11.31 4.12 5.88
C PRO A 80 -10.70 4.21 7.28
N GLU A 81 -10.12 3.12 7.80
CA GLU A 81 -9.56 3.04 9.16
C GLU A 81 -8.31 2.16 9.16
N GLY A 82 -7.29 2.54 9.92
CA GLY A 82 -6.02 1.80 10.00
C GLY A 82 -4.86 2.65 10.50
N VAL A 83 -3.79 2.02 11.01
CA VAL A 83 -2.57 2.73 11.42
C VAL A 83 -1.63 2.88 10.23
N ILE A 84 -1.16 4.10 9.99
CA ILE A 84 -0.13 4.37 8.99
C ILE A 84 1.25 4.20 9.64
N PHE A 85 1.52 4.96 10.69
CA PHE A 85 2.73 4.81 11.49
C PHE A 85 2.51 5.18 12.95
N TYR A 86 3.36 4.60 13.78
CA TYR A 86 3.47 4.87 15.20
C TYR A 86 4.91 5.30 15.52
N GLY A 87 5.09 6.13 16.53
CA GLY A 87 6.41 6.42 17.07
C GLY A 87 6.40 6.66 18.57
N ASP A 88 7.52 6.35 19.21
CA ASP A 88 7.70 6.52 20.65
C ASP A 88 9.13 6.85 21.05
N THR A 89 9.26 7.49 22.21
CA THR A 89 10.50 7.46 23.01
C THR A 89 10.35 6.55 24.23
N ASN A 90 9.11 6.34 24.67
CA ASN A 90 8.72 5.37 25.67
C ASN A 90 7.29 4.88 25.36
N PRO A 91 7.08 3.59 25.08
CA PRO A 91 5.78 3.08 24.63
C PRO A 91 4.66 3.21 25.67
N GLN A 92 4.98 3.47 26.95
CA GLN A 92 3.99 3.66 28.02
C GLN A 92 3.64 5.13 28.25
N GLU A 93 4.60 6.04 28.06
CA GLU A 93 4.51 7.42 28.58
C GLU A 93 4.70 8.49 27.50
N ASP A 94 5.28 8.16 26.34
CA ASP A 94 5.58 9.11 25.28
C ASP A 94 5.50 8.45 23.90
N TRP A 95 4.31 8.52 23.31
CA TRP A 95 3.98 7.93 22.01
C TRP A 95 3.04 8.79 21.17
N PHE A 96 3.10 8.53 19.87
CA PHE A 96 2.33 9.18 18.83
C PHE A 96 1.87 8.13 17.80
N VAL A 97 0.63 8.26 17.33
CA VAL A 97 0.06 7.46 16.25
C VAL A 97 -0.55 8.38 15.22
N LEU A 98 -0.26 8.12 13.94
CA LEU A 98 -1.01 8.64 12.81
C LEU A 98 -1.71 7.47 12.11
N GLY A 99 -3.02 7.57 11.99
CA GLY A 99 -3.85 6.62 11.26
C GLY A 99 -4.94 7.30 10.46
N LEU A 100 -5.85 6.50 9.93
CA LEU A 100 -7.11 6.95 9.33
C LEU A 100 -8.29 6.57 10.24
N ARG A 101 -9.31 7.43 10.24
CA ARG A 101 -10.66 7.12 10.73
C ARG A 101 -11.68 7.81 9.83
N ASP A 102 -12.70 7.07 9.41
CA ASP A 102 -13.70 7.53 8.43
C ASP A 102 -13.05 8.14 7.17
N GLY A 103 -11.91 7.56 6.76
CA GLY A 103 -11.09 7.97 5.64
C GLY A 103 -10.19 9.19 5.88
N ARG A 104 -10.26 9.84 7.05
CA ARG A 104 -9.51 11.07 7.35
C ARG A 104 -8.32 10.81 8.27
N PRO A 105 -7.24 11.60 8.17
CA PRO A 105 -6.14 11.55 9.13
C PRO A 105 -6.60 11.74 10.58
N GLU A 106 -6.20 10.83 11.46
CA GLU A 106 -6.37 10.92 12.90
C GLU A 106 -5.01 10.82 13.60
N ILE A 107 -4.76 11.74 14.52
CA ILE A 107 -3.62 11.72 15.43
C ILE A 107 -4.10 11.32 16.81
N GLN A 108 -3.43 10.33 17.40
CA GLN A 108 -3.51 10.04 18.83
C GLN A 108 -2.12 10.21 19.43
N MET A 109 -2.04 10.90 20.56
CA MET A 109 -0.76 11.05 21.25
C MET A 109 -0.92 11.07 22.76
N HIS A 110 0.10 10.59 23.43
CA HIS A 110 0.24 10.67 24.88
C HIS A 110 1.69 11.00 25.21
N ASN A 111 1.88 12.11 25.90
CA ASN A 111 3.15 12.50 26.50
C ASN A 111 2.90 13.31 27.78
N HIS A 112 3.98 13.82 28.38
CA HIS A 112 3.93 14.61 29.61
C HIS A 112 3.21 15.97 29.49
N LEU A 113 2.99 16.48 28.27
CA LEU A 113 2.31 17.75 27.99
C LEU A 113 0.87 17.56 27.53
N ALA A 114 0.62 16.49 26.77
CA ALA A 114 -0.63 16.31 26.05
C ALA A 114 -1.06 14.84 26.03
N GLN A 115 -2.37 14.64 26.15
CA GLN A 115 -2.99 13.37 25.85
C GLN A 115 -4.27 13.64 25.09
N LEU A 116 -4.27 13.36 23.79
CA LEU A 116 -5.32 13.81 22.86
C LEU A 116 -5.54 12.83 21.72
N THR A 117 -6.72 12.96 21.10
CA THR A 117 -7.13 12.31 19.86
C THR A 117 -7.78 13.39 18.99
N VAL A 118 -7.33 13.57 17.76
CA VAL A 118 -7.90 14.57 16.85
C VAL A 118 -7.88 14.08 15.41
N GLY A 119 -9.03 14.18 14.74
CA GLY A 119 -9.15 13.94 13.30
C GLY A 119 -9.17 15.27 12.54
N ALA A 120 -8.47 15.35 11.41
CA ALA A 120 -8.40 16.56 10.60
C ALA A 120 -8.08 16.28 9.13
N GLY A 121 -8.39 17.23 8.25
CA GLY A 121 -8.04 17.16 6.83
C GLY A 121 -9.04 16.39 5.96
N PRO A 122 -8.71 16.22 4.66
CA PRO A 122 -9.57 15.56 3.68
C PRO A 122 -9.58 14.03 3.87
N ARG A 123 -10.43 13.36 3.09
CA ARG A 123 -10.42 11.90 2.99
C ARG A 123 -9.27 11.44 2.10
N LEU A 124 -8.56 10.38 2.49
CA LEU A 124 -7.41 9.78 1.79
C LEU A 124 -7.69 8.35 1.28
N ASP A 125 -8.91 7.84 1.50
CA ASP A 125 -9.36 6.49 1.17
C ASP A 125 -10.00 6.40 -0.23
N ASP A 126 -9.48 7.17 -1.19
CA ASP A 126 -10.03 7.29 -2.55
C ASP A 126 -9.23 6.51 -3.62
N GLY A 127 -8.25 5.72 -3.18
CA GLY A 127 -7.37 4.95 -4.05
C GLY A 127 -6.31 5.75 -4.81
N LYS A 128 -6.16 7.06 -4.55
CA LYS A 128 -5.10 7.89 -5.13
C LYS A 128 -3.93 8.04 -4.16
N TRP A 129 -2.81 8.50 -4.70
CA TRP A 129 -1.64 8.84 -3.90
C TRP A 129 -1.83 10.23 -3.30
N HIS A 130 -1.73 10.32 -1.97
CA HIS A 130 -1.72 11.56 -1.21
C HIS A 130 -0.38 11.75 -0.52
N GLN A 131 0.21 12.93 -0.62
CA GLN A 131 1.40 13.28 0.14
C GLN A 131 1.01 13.67 1.56
N VAL A 132 1.63 13.04 2.55
CA VAL A 132 1.41 13.35 3.96
C VAL A 132 2.74 13.76 4.59
N GLU A 133 2.73 14.86 5.34
CA GLU A 133 3.89 15.31 6.12
C GLU A 133 3.46 15.59 7.56
N VAL A 134 4.19 15.03 8.51
CA VAL A 134 4.11 15.38 9.94
C VAL A 134 5.41 16.06 10.33
N LYS A 135 5.29 17.25 10.95
CA LYS A 135 6.46 18.05 11.33
C LYS A 135 6.29 18.66 12.70
N VAL A 136 7.31 18.52 13.54
CA VAL A 136 7.42 19.25 14.79
C VAL A 136 8.19 20.55 14.54
N LEU A 137 7.59 21.69 14.86
CA LEU A 137 8.20 23.02 14.75
C LEU A 137 8.04 23.75 16.09
N GLY A 138 9.13 23.90 16.82
CA GLY A 138 9.09 24.44 18.18
C GLY A 138 8.32 23.52 19.10
N ASP A 139 7.26 24.04 19.73
CA ASP A 139 6.35 23.31 20.62
C ASP A 139 5.13 22.71 19.90
N SER A 140 5.06 22.90 18.58
CA SER A 140 3.86 22.62 17.79
C SER A 140 4.08 21.44 16.85
N LEU A 141 3.06 20.59 16.72
CA LEU A 141 3.00 19.52 15.73
C LEU A 141 2.05 19.92 14.60
N ARG A 142 2.55 19.85 13.36
CA ARG A 142 1.79 20.15 12.15
C ARG A 142 1.61 18.90 11.32
N LEU A 143 0.42 18.76 10.76
CA LEU A 143 0.08 17.75 9.77
C LEU A 143 -0.32 18.48 8.49
N SER A 144 0.32 18.12 7.39
CA SER A 144 0.01 18.61 6.06
C SER A 144 -0.38 17.46 5.13
N VAL A 145 -1.36 17.70 4.26
CA VAL A 145 -1.80 16.78 3.22
C VAL A 145 -1.76 17.50 1.88
N ASP A 146 -1.10 16.90 0.89
CA ASP A 146 -0.96 17.44 -0.46
C ASP A 146 -0.44 18.90 -0.51
N GLY A 147 0.43 19.24 0.45
CA GLY A 147 1.04 20.57 0.59
C GLY A 147 0.25 21.56 1.46
N GLU A 148 -0.98 21.23 1.86
CA GLU A 148 -1.83 22.09 2.69
C GLU A 148 -1.77 21.69 4.17
N GLU A 149 -1.55 22.66 5.07
CA GLU A 149 -1.59 22.43 6.51
C GLU A 149 -3.04 22.18 6.95
N VAL A 150 -3.35 20.95 7.36
CA VAL A 150 -4.72 20.55 7.76
C VAL A 150 -4.92 20.56 9.27
N LEU A 151 -3.84 20.56 10.05
CA LEU A 151 -3.88 20.58 11.50
C LEU A 151 -2.59 21.14 12.09
N CYS A 152 -2.72 21.96 13.13
CA CYS A 152 -1.61 22.49 13.92
C CYS A 152 -1.96 22.39 15.42
N LEU A 153 -1.33 21.44 16.11
CA LEU A 153 -1.44 21.26 17.55
C LEU A 153 -0.32 22.04 18.23
N ARG A 154 -0.66 22.99 19.09
CA ARG A 154 0.31 23.84 19.81
C ARG A 154 0.58 23.30 21.20
N GLN A 155 1.78 23.55 21.72
CA GLN A 155 2.19 23.17 23.09
C GLN A 155 2.12 21.66 23.36
N VAL A 156 2.37 20.83 22.34
CA VAL A 156 2.34 19.36 22.43
C VAL A 156 3.72 18.73 22.35
N SER A 157 4.76 19.53 22.08
CA SER A 157 6.16 19.12 22.05
C SER A 157 6.97 20.02 22.97
N GLY A 158 7.98 19.46 23.61
CA GLY A 158 8.84 20.17 24.55
C GLY A 158 10.16 19.45 24.79
N PRO A 159 11.05 20.01 25.62
CA PRO A 159 12.28 19.34 25.98
C PRO A 159 11.98 18.00 26.65
N LEU A 160 12.72 16.97 26.24
CA LEU A 160 12.67 15.68 26.91
C LEU A 160 13.05 15.85 28.39
N GLY A 161 12.18 15.41 29.30
CA GLY A 161 12.51 15.36 30.72
C GLY A 161 13.73 14.47 30.99
N SER A 162 14.42 14.69 32.11
CA SER A 162 15.69 14.03 32.47
C SER A 162 15.66 12.48 32.58
N LYS A 163 14.49 11.84 32.39
CA LYS A 163 14.27 10.39 32.47
C LYS A 163 14.05 9.71 31.11
N VAL A 164 14.09 10.43 30.00
CA VAL A 164 13.71 9.85 28.71
C VAL A 164 14.91 9.19 28.02
N GLN A 165 14.68 7.99 27.48
CA GLN A 165 15.69 7.29 26.69
C GLN A 165 16.01 8.11 25.44
N PRO A 166 17.28 8.26 25.05
CA PRO A 166 17.67 9.03 23.86
C PRO A 166 17.38 8.27 22.55
N VAL A 167 16.35 7.43 22.54
CA VAL A 167 16.01 6.53 21.45
C VAL A 167 14.59 6.84 21.00
N VAL A 168 14.44 7.09 19.70
CA VAL A 168 13.12 7.19 19.06
C VAL A 168 12.90 5.94 18.22
N ARG A 169 11.71 5.36 18.31
CA ARG A 169 11.27 4.29 17.41
C ARG A 169 10.18 4.81 16.51
N ILE A 170 10.20 4.40 15.24
CA ILE A 170 9.10 4.55 14.29
C ILE A 170 8.74 3.18 13.77
N ALA A 171 7.48 2.80 13.86
CA ALA A 171 6.95 1.54 13.35
C ALA A 171 5.88 1.82 12.27
N LEU A 172 5.91 1.08 11.17
CA LEU A 172 5.01 1.26 10.04
C LEU A 172 3.93 0.17 10.02
N GLY A 173 2.67 0.56 9.77
CA GLY A 173 1.55 -0.37 9.55
C GLY A 173 1.09 -1.18 10.77
N GLY A 174 1.50 -0.80 11.98
CA GLY A 174 1.16 -1.49 13.22
C GLY A 174 1.63 -0.74 14.46
N LEU A 175 1.43 -1.35 15.63
CA LEU A 175 1.73 -0.74 16.93
C LEU A 175 2.76 -1.58 17.71
N LEU A 176 3.57 -0.92 18.55
CA LEU A 176 4.49 -1.59 19.50
C LEU A 176 3.89 -1.76 20.91
N PHE A 177 2.61 -1.43 21.07
CA PHE A 177 1.85 -1.61 22.30
C PHE A 177 0.43 -2.14 21.97
N PRO A 178 -0.31 -2.72 22.94
CA PRO A 178 -1.64 -3.26 22.70
C PRO A 178 -2.66 -2.19 22.23
N VAL A 179 -3.47 -2.49 21.21
CA VAL A 179 -4.51 -1.58 20.68
C VAL A 179 -5.44 -1.04 21.78
N SER A 180 -5.70 -1.85 22.82
CA SER A 180 -6.50 -1.46 23.99
C SER A 180 -5.94 -0.28 24.78
N SER A 181 -4.66 0.05 24.61
CA SER A 181 -4.01 1.21 25.23
C SER A 181 -4.24 2.51 24.46
N LEU A 182 -4.80 2.45 23.24
CA LEU A 182 -5.26 3.64 22.53
C LEU A 182 -6.43 4.26 23.27
N ARG A 183 -6.46 5.59 23.31
CA ARG A 183 -7.56 6.32 23.95
C ARG A 183 -8.88 6.11 23.21
N LEU A 184 -8.82 6.18 21.88
CA LEU A 184 -9.94 5.85 21.02
C LEU A 184 -9.55 4.62 20.22
N PRO A 185 -10.11 3.44 20.50
CA PRO A 185 -9.78 2.24 19.75
C PRO A 185 -9.95 2.45 18.24
N LEU A 186 -9.04 1.89 17.47
CA LEU A 186 -9.15 1.75 16.02
C LEU A 186 -8.72 0.34 15.63
N VAL A 187 -9.19 -0.11 14.48
CA VAL A 187 -8.67 -1.25 13.76
C VAL A 187 -7.26 -0.89 13.29
N PRO A 188 -6.19 -1.57 13.75
CA PRO A 188 -4.83 -1.14 13.45
C PRO A 188 -4.37 -1.54 12.04
N THR A 189 -4.96 -2.59 11.47
CA THR A 189 -4.69 -3.02 10.08
C THR A 189 -5.01 -1.90 9.11
N LEU A 190 -4.08 -1.57 8.23
CA LEU A 190 -4.33 -0.72 7.08
C LEU A 190 -3.87 -1.44 5.81
N ASP A 191 -4.80 -1.76 4.91
CA ASP A 191 -4.51 -2.17 3.54
C ASP A 191 -4.13 -0.93 2.72
N GLY A 192 -2.86 -0.54 2.88
CA GLY A 192 -2.32 0.67 2.28
C GLY A 192 -0.94 0.44 1.67
N CYS A 193 -0.58 1.35 0.78
CA CYS A 193 0.73 1.40 0.16
C CYS A 193 1.44 2.69 0.55
N LEU A 194 2.71 2.57 0.93
CA LEU A 194 3.61 3.70 1.14
C LEU A 194 4.68 3.78 0.06
N ARG A 195 5.04 5.00 -0.35
CA ARG A 195 6.22 5.26 -1.17
C ARG A 195 6.83 6.62 -0.84
N ARG A 196 8.03 6.87 -1.38
CA ARG A 196 8.76 8.14 -1.21
C ARG A 196 8.90 8.54 0.26
N GLU A 197 9.15 7.55 1.09
CA GLU A 197 9.24 7.70 2.54
C GLU A 197 10.51 8.45 2.93
N ASN A 198 10.39 9.35 3.89
CA ASN A 198 11.49 10.16 4.41
C ASN A 198 11.28 10.43 5.90
N TRP A 199 11.76 9.51 6.73
CA TRP A 199 11.56 9.52 8.18
C TRP A 199 12.67 10.29 8.91
N LEU A 200 12.29 11.31 9.69
CA LEU A 200 13.18 12.08 10.56
C LEU A 200 14.53 12.42 9.90
N ASP A 201 15.65 12.27 10.62
CA ASP A 201 17.00 12.48 10.12
C ASP A 201 17.68 11.13 9.85
N GLN A 202 17.98 10.83 8.58
CA GLN A 202 18.65 9.58 8.21
C GLN A 202 20.03 9.43 8.86
N GLN A 203 20.71 10.53 9.20
CA GLN A 203 22.02 10.47 9.89
C GLN A 203 21.88 10.03 11.36
N ALA A 204 20.70 10.21 11.95
CA ALA A 204 20.40 9.77 13.31
C ALA A 204 19.93 8.31 13.37
N GLN A 205 19.66 7.69 12.22
CA GLN A 205 19.12 6.34 12.13
C GLN A 205 20.17 5.30 12.52
N THR A 206 19.88 4.51 13.55
CA THR A 206 20.80 3.52 14.11
C THR A 206 20.49 2.10 13.66
N SER A 207 19.22 1.78 13.37
CA SER A 207 18.82 0.46 12.87
C SER A 207 17.52 0.48 12.08
N VAL A 208 17.35 -0.55 11.24
CA VAL A 208 16.10 -0.92 10.57
C VAL A 208 15.88 -2.41 10.76
N SER A 209 14.69 -2.78 11.22
CA SER A 209 14.28 -4.17 11.35
C SER A 209 12.99 -4.37 10.58
N ALA A 210 13.08 -4.99 9.40
CA ALA A 210 11.92 -5.53 8.71
C ALA A 210 11.46 -6.78 9.44
N LEU A 211 10.21 -6.79 9.90
CA LEU A 211 9.66 -7.90 10.70
C LEU A 211 9.10 -9.03 9.83
N THR A 212 8.99 -8.79 8.52
CA THR A 212 8.61 -9.79 7.53
C THR A 212 9.82 -10.19 6.68
N SER A 213 9.97 -11.49 6.40
CA SER A 213 11.08 -12.04 5.59
C SER A 213 11.21 -11.44 4.19
N SER A 214 10.13 -10.85 3.67
CA SER A 214 10.15 -9.95 2.51
C SER A 214 9.06 -8.91 2.66
N LEU A 215 9.42 -7.63 2.54
CA LEU A 215 8.44 -6.55 2.46
C LEU A 215 7.64 -6.73 1.15
N ARG A 216 6.32 -6.81 1.27
CA ARG A 216 5.44 -6.98 0.10
C ARG A 216 5.43 -5.69 -0.72
N SER A 217 5.61 -5.82 -2.02
CA SER A 217 5.49 -4.70 -2.95
C SER A 217 4.04 -4.45 -3.34
N CYS A 218 3.70 -3.20 -3.57
CA CYS A 218 2.38 -2.84 -4.08
C CYS A 218 2.29 -3.00 -5.60
N ALA A 219 1.09 -3.37 -6.08
CA ALA A 219 0.77 -3.32 -7.51
C ALA A 219 0.76 -1.88 -8.01
N ALA A 220 1.13 -1.66 -9.28
CA ALA A 220 1.12 -0.33 -9.90
C ALA A 220 -0.28 0.28 -9.90
N GLU A 221 -1.29 -0.52 -10.26
CA GLU A 221 -2.70 -0.16 -10.19
C GLU A 221 -3.40 -1.06 -9.17
N SER A 222 -4.31 -0.48 -8.40
CA SER A 222 -5.06 -1.17 -7.34
C SER A 222 -6.51 -0.72 -7.35
N GLN A 223 -7.43 -1.67 -7.32
CA GLN A 223 -8.85 -1.45 -7.15
C GLN A 223 -9.31 -2.11 -5.84
N PRO A 224 -10.42 -1.67 -5.23
CA PRO A 224 -11.02 -2.40 -4.11
C PRO A 224 -11.21 -3.85 -4.51
N GLY A 225 -10.68 -4.76 -3.71
CA GLY A 225 -10.28 -6.07 -4.21
C GLY A 225 -10.01 -7.10 -3.13
N THR A 226 -10.23 -8.37 -3.45
CA THR A 226 -9.37 -9.46 -2.96
C THR A 226 -8.81 -10.19 -4.17
N PHE A 227 -7.49 -10.14 -4.36
CA PHE A 227 -6.82 -10.78 -5.49
C PHE A 227 -6.41 -12.21 -5.12
N PHE A 228 -6.91 -13.17 -5.89
CA PHE A 228 -6.59 -14.60 -5.77
C PHE A 228 -5.68 -15.02 -6.94
N PRO A 229 -4.35 -15.05 -6.76
CA PRO A 229 -3.47 -15.55 -7.81
C PRO A 229 -3.76 -17.04 -8.10
N PRO A 230 -3.43 -17.53 -9.30
CA PRO A 230 -3.59 -18.95 -9.63
C PRO A 230 -2.96 -19.85 -8.57
N GLY A 231 -3.74 -20.83 -8.08
CA GLY A 231 -3.32 -21.68 -6.98
C GLY A 231 -3.39 -20.97 -5.63
N THR A 232 -4.46 -20.21 -5.35
CA THR A 232 -4.81 -19.75 -3.98
C THR A 232 -6.08 -20.34 -3.41
N ARG A 233 -6.06 -20.59 -2.11
CA ARG A 233 -7.12 -21.11 -1.26
C ARG A 233 -7.59 -20.02 -0.32
N ALA A 234 -8.89 -19.91 -0.14
CA ALA A 234 -9.50 -19.08 0.89
C ALA A 234 -10.35 -19.99 1.79
N GLU A 235 -10.17 -19.84 3.09
CA GLU A 235 -10.86 -20.63 4.10
C GLU A 235 -11.67 -19.69 4.98
N PHE A 236 -12.94 -20.04 5.20
CA PHE A 236 -13.88 -19.23 5.95
C PHE A 236 -14.35 -20.06 7.14
N SER A 237 -14.02 -19.61 8.35
CA SER A 237 -14.62 -20.15 9.57
C SER A 237 -16.04 -19.60 9.71
N LEU A 238 -17.04 -20.48 9.69
CA LEU A 238 -18.43 -20.13 9.92
C LEU A 238 -18.74 -20.25 11.42
N GLN A 239 -19.44 -19.26 11.99
CA GLN A 239 -19.89 -19.35 13.37
C GLN A 239 -20.93 -20.47 13.51
N GLY A 240 -20.66 -21.44 14.40
CA GLY A 240 -21.65 -22.42 14.84
C GLY A 240 -21.21 -23.88 14.87
N GLU A 241 -20.03 -24.22 14.37
CA GLU A 241 -19.58 -25.62 14.32
C GLU A 241 -18.06 -25.68 14.21
N ALA A 242 -17.41 -26.71 14.75
CA ALA A 242 -15.97 -26.96 14.63
C ALA A 242 -15.58 -27.41 13.20
N SER A 243 -16.21 -26.79 12.20
CA SER A 243 -16.18 -27.16 10.80
C SER A 243 -15.34 -26.11 10.06
N SER A 244 -14.06 -26.40 9.85
CA SER A 244 -13.24 -25.66 8.90
C SER A 244 -13.48 -26.23 7.51
N ALA A 245 -14.19 -25.48 6.65
CA ALA A 245 -14.42 -25.88 5.27
C ALA A 245 -13.29 -25.33 4.39
N SER A 246 -12.57 -26.27 3.80
CA SER A 246 -11.23 -26.04 3.33
C SER A 246 -11.24 -26.38 1.82
N PHE A 247 -11.49 -25.40 0.95
CA PHE A 247 -11.72 -25.62 -0.49
C PHE A 247 -10.97 -24.59 -1.36
N CYS A 248 -10.72 -24.91 -2.63
CA CYS A 248 -10.30 -23.91 -3.61
C CYS A 248 -11.55 -23.23 -4.15
N LEU A 249 -11.66 -21.91 -3.97
CA LEU A 249 -12.81 -21.14 -4.45
C LEU A 249 -12.58 -20.61 -5.86
N ASP A 250 -13.55 -20.85 -6.73
CA ASP A 250 -13.70 -20.14 -8.01
C ASP A 250 -14.60 -18.88 -7.86
N GLY A 251 -15.41 -18.82 -6.79
CA GLY A 251 -16.25 -17.69 -6.45
C GLY A 251 -17.09 -17.92 -5.19
N LEU A 252 -17.56 -16.83 -4.58
CA LEU A 252 -18.52 -16.86 -3.45
C LEU A 252 -19.90 -16.49 -3.97
N TRP A 253 -20.92 -17.24 -3.55
CA TRP A 253 -22.32 -16.97 -3.87
C TRP A 253 -23.18 -16.96 -2.61
N ALA A 254 -24.15 -16.06 -2.53
CA ALA A 254 -25.21 -16.06 -1.53
C ALA A 254 -26.54 -15.78 -2.19
N GLN A 255 -27.58 -16.56 -1.84
CA GLN A 255 -28.94 -16.44 -2.40
C GLN A 255 -28.97 -16.43 -3.95
N GLY A 256 -28.09 -17.21 -4.59
CA GLY A 256 -27.98 -17.29 -6.05
C GLY A 256 -27.27 -16.11 -6.73
N GLN A 257 -26.77 -15.13 -5.96
CA GLN A 257 -25.99 -14.01 -6.47
C GLN A 257 -24.51 -14.20 -6.14
N LYS A 258 -23.64 -13.88 -7.11
CA LYS A 258 -22.19 -13.87 -6.86
C LYS A 258 -21.89 -12.71 -5.92
N LEU A 259 -21.30 -13.02 -4.78
CA LEU A 259 -20.88 -12.03 -3.80
C LEU A 259 -19.66 -11.29 -4.35
N ASP A 260 -19.82 -9.99 -4.52
CA ASP A 260 -18.73 -9.07 -4.77
C ASP A 260 -18.14 -8.66 -3.41
N MET A 261 -17.06 -9.33 -3.01
CA MET A 261 -16.39 -9.08 -1.74
C MET A 261 -15.85 -7.65 -1.65
N ASP A 262 -15.71 -6.94 -2.77
CA ASP A 262 -15.18 -5.58 -2.87
C ASP A 262 -16.25 -4.52 -2.57
N ARG A 263 -17.50 -4.95 -2.52
CA ARG A 263 -18.64 -4.14 -2.08
C ARG A 263 -19.15 -4.56 -0.70
N ALA A 264 -18.40 -5.41 0.01
CA ALA A 264 -18.76 -5.85 1.36
C ALA A 264 -18.67 -4.67 2.33
N LEU A 265 -19.77 -4.36 3.01
CA LEU A 265 -19.86 -3.27 4.00
C LEU A 265 -19.08 -3.55 5.29
N SER A 266 -18.68 -4.82 5.50
CA SER A 266 -17.88 -5.25 6.65
C SER A 266 -17.12 -6.52 6.30
N ARG A 267 -15.84 -6.59 6.70
CA ARG A 267 -14.97 -7.76 6.53
C ARG A 267 -14.46 -8.20 7.91
N SER A 268 -14.48 -9.51 8.18
CA SER A 268 -13.98 -10.08 9.43
C SER A 268 -12.45 -10.19 9.40
N GLN A 269 -11.78 -9.89 10.52
CA GLN A 269 -10.32 -10.05 10.67
C GLN A 269 -9.84 -11.52 10.63
N ASN A 270 -10.78 -12.47 10.59
CA ASN A 270 -10.50 -13.90 10.53
C ASN A 270 -10.43 -14.43 9.08
N ILE A 271 -10.47 -13.57 8.07
CA ILE A 271 -10.35 -13.96 6.66
C ILE A 271 -8.88 -13.80 6.22
N TRP A 272 -8.21 -14.93 5.97
CA TRP A 272 -6.79 -14.98 5.60
C TRP A 272 -6.63 -15.79 4.29
N THR A 273 -5.66 -15.41 3.46
CA THR A 273 -5.42 -16.04 2.14
C THR A 273 -4.12 -16.81 2.09
N HIS A 274 -4.12 -18.01 1.52
CA HIS A 274 -2.92 -18.83 1.28
C HIS A 274 -2.98 -19.51 -0.10
N SER A 275 -1.92 -20.20 -0.54
CA SER A 275 -1.90 -20.92 -1.82
C SER A 275 -2.67 -22.25 -1.79
N CYS A 276 -3.40 -22.63 -2.84
CA CYS A 276 -3.97 -23.96 -3.07
C CYS A 276 -2.84 -24.94 -3.49
N PRO A 277 -2.74 -26.13 -2.86
CA PRO A 277 -1.77 -27.14 -3.26
C PRO A 277 -2.06 -27.66 -4.68
N GLN A 278 -1.01 -27.83 -5.49
CA GLN A 278 -1.12 -28.27 -6.88
C GLN A 278 -1.40 -29.78 -7.06
N SER A 279 -1.50 -30.54 -5.97
CA SER A 279 -1.85 -31.96 -6.02
C SER A 279 -3.10 -32.25 -5.18
N LEU A 280 -4.15 -32.74 -5.85
CA LEU A 280 -5.11 -33.65 -5.22
C LEU A 280 -4.34 -34.91 -4.85
N GLY A 281 -3.73 -34.91 -3.67
CA GLY A 281 -3.31 -36.14 -3.01
C GLY A 281 -4.56 -36.97 -2.81
N ASN A 282 -4.66 -38.05 -3.57
CA ASN A 282 -5.72 -39.02 -3.47
C ASN A 282 -5.53 -39.85 -2.20
N ASP A 283 -5.74 -39.23 -1.03
CA ASP A 283 -5.88 -39.95 0.23
C ASP A 283 -7.38 -40.03 0.54
N THR A 284 -8.02 -40.93 -0.19
CA THR A 284 -9.09 -41.72 0.42
C THR A 284 -8.51 -42.49 1.60
N ASP A 285 -9.22 -42.38 2.72
CA ASP A 285 -9.30 -43.35 3.82
C ASP A 285 -8.65 -42.92 5.13
N GLY A 286 -9.47 -42.98 6.20
CA GLY A 286 -9.09 -42.54 7.54
C GLY A 286 -10.27 -42.04 8.38
N THR A 287 -11.27 -42.89 8.57
CA THR A 287 -12.25 -42.79 9.66
C THR A 287 -11.57 -42.72 11.03
N HIS A 288 -11.85 -41.68 11.82
CA HIS A 288 -12.37 -41.69 13.21
C HIS A 288 -12.31 -40.31 13.86
#